data_AF-A0A0F9TRF6-F1
#
_entry.id   AF-A0A0F9TRF6-F1
#
_cell.length_a   1.000
_cell.length_b   1.000
_cell.length_c   1.000
_cell.angle_alpha   90.00
_cell.angle_beta   90.00
_cell.angle_gamma   90.00
#
_symmetry.space_group_name_H-M   'P 1'
#
loop_
_entity.id
_entity.type
_entity.pdbx_description
1 polymer ?
#
loop_
_entity_poly.entity_id
_entity_poly.type
_entity_poly.pdbx_seq_one_letter_code
_entity_poly.pdbx_strand_id
1 'polypeptide(L)'
;MQEKIYKRECVYCKRKFETINETKKYCNSRCKHNMSRVKRRRSRWYVGSRICLLCKKEFEPKRKDACICYRDSCRAKDTPKSRAKARAEANKIGWEKIIIEKGMNKCSNCGYNKYFGVIDFHHVDSKGSSDLISYIIKCIPTPKRVDELDKCVALCANCHREKHIEEGTVGNFNGIYYNGYKKKLSPSLNLKG
;
A
#
# COMPACT_ATOMS: atom_id res chain seq x y z
N MET A 1 -13.97 13.04 55.16
CA MET A 1 -12.63 12.95 54.51
C MET A 1 -12.32 14.29 53.89
N GLN A 2 -11.22 14.96 54.27
CA GLN A 2 -10.81 16.22 53.62
C GLN A 2 -10.22 15.90 52.25
N GLU A 3 -10.80 16.47 51.19
CA GLU A 3 -10.27 16.32 49.84
C GLU A 3 -8.92 17.06 49.73
N LYS A 4 -7.87 16.34 49.29
CA LYS A 4 -6.54 16.90 49.12
C LYS A 4 -6.53 17.91 47.96
N ILE A 5 -6.19 19.16 48.26
CA ILE A 5 -6.10 20.23 47.27
C ILE A 5 -4.68 20.30 46.70
N TYR A 6 -4.56 20.24 45.38
CA TYR A 6 -3.32 20.36 44.62
C TYR A 6 -3.21 21.75 43.98
N LYS A 7 -2.08 22.44 44.20
CA LYS A 7 -1.70 23.66 43.49
C LYS A 7 -0.95 23.30 42.21
N ARG A 8 -1.47 23.68 41.04
CA ARG A 8 -0.89 23.36 39.72
C ARG A 8 -0.76 24.59 38.84
N GLU A 9 0.03 24.48 37.77
CA GLU A 9 0.20 25.53 36.76
C GLU A 9 -0.41 25.09 35.43
N CYS A 10 -1.20 25.96 34.79
CA CYS A 10 -1.84 25.65 33.53
C CYS A 10 -0.81 25.55 32.40
N VAL A 11 -0.75 24.41 31.71
CA VAL A 11 0.20 24.18 30.60
C VAL A 11 -0.01 25.16 29.43
N TYR A 12 -1.21 25.74 29.29
CA TYR A 12 -1.54 26.71 28.24
C TYR A 12 -1.24 28.17 28.63
N CYS A 13 -1.88 28.68 29.69
CA CYS A 13 -1.81 30.09 30.04
C CYS A 13 -0.87 30.42 31.20
N LYS A 14 -0.16 29.43 31.75
CA LYS A 14 0.84 29.60 32.84
C LYS A 14 0.29 30.12 34.18
N ARG A 15 -1.03 30.31 34.28
CA ARG A 15 -1.69 30.69 35.54
C ARG A 15 -1.69 29.52 36.52
N LYS A 16 -1.37 29.80 37.79
CA LYS A 16 -1.52 28.87 38.93
C LYS A 16 -3.01 28.69 39.29
N PHE A 17 -3.41 27.47 39.61
CA PHE A 17 -4.79 27.13 39.97
C PHE A 17 -4.82 25.96 40.98
N GLU A 18 -5.90 25.88 41.75
CA GLU A 18 -6.13 24.81 42.73
C GLU A 18 -7.10 23.77 42.18
N THR A 19 -6.91 22.51 42.56
CA THR A 19 -7.75 21.41 42.08
C THR A 19 -7.67 20.21 43.01
N ILE A 20 -8.75 19.42 43.09
CA ILE A 20 -8.78 18.13 43.79
C ILE A 20 -8.23 16.96 42.94
N ASN A 21 -8.00 17.16 41.63
CA ASN A 21 -7.51 16.13 40.72
C ASN A 21 -6.01 16.34 40.45
N GLU A 22 -5.19 15.42 40.94
CA GLU A 22 -3.74 15.46 40.80
C GLU A 22 -3.28 15.56 39.34
N THR A 23 -3.96 14.91 38.40
CA THR A 23 -3.53 14.87 36.99
C THR A 23 -3.98 16.06 36.14
N LYS A 24 -4.76 17.00 36.71
CA LYS A 24 -5.37 18.10 35.95
C LYS A 24 -4.30 19.07 35.40
N LYS A 25 -4.26 19.24 34.09
CA LYS A 25 -3.20 20.01 33.39
C LYS A 25 -3.60 21.44 33.00
N TYR A 26 -4.89 21.78 33.10
CA TYR A 26 -5.44 23.03 32.60
C TYR A 26 -6.34 23.68 33.63
N CYS A 27 -6.28 25.00 33.76
CA CYS A 27 -7.12 25.75 34.69
C CYS A 27 -8.62 25.68 34.34
N ASN A 28 -8.97 25.54 33.06
CA ASN A 28 -10.36 25.37 32.60
C ASN A 28 -10.44 24.67 31.23
N SER A 29 -11.68 24.35 30.82
CA SER A 29 -11.99 23.73 29.52
C SER A 29 -11.48 24.57 28.35
N ARG A 30 -11.60 25.90 28.40
CA ARG A 30 -11.11 26.81 27.37
C ARG A 30 -9.60 26.67 27.12
N CYS A 31 -8.79 26.59 28.18
CA CYS A 31 -7.35 26.36 28.07
C CYS A 31 -7.01 24.96 27.51
N LYS A 32 -7.78 23.93 27.90
CA LYS A 32 -7.68 22.60 27.30
C LYS A 32 -7.97 22.63 25.80
N HIS A 33 -9.05 23.30 25.38
CA HIS A 33 -9.41 23.43 23.96
C HIS A 33 -8.38 24.24 23.17
N ASN A 34 -7.88 25.34 23.72
CA ASN A 34 -6.85 26.14 23.07
C ASN A 34 -5.54 25.37 22.91
N MET A 35 -5.12 24.61 23.93
CA MET A 35 -3.96 23.73 23.80
C MET A 35 -4.17 22.66 22.72
N SER A 36 -5.37 22.07 22.63
CA SER A 36 -5.70 21.14 21.55
C SER A 36 -5.61 21.79 20.16
N ARG A 37 -5.97 23.07 20.02
CA ARG A 37 -5.81 23.83 18.76
C ARG A 37 -4.33 24.11 18.45
N VAL A 38 -3.52 24.49 19.44
CA VAL A 38 -2.07 24.67 19.28
C VAL A 38 -1.39 23.36 18.87
N LYS A 39 -1.72 22.25 19.53
CA LYS A 39 -1.21 20.92 19.18
C LYS A 39 -1.62 20.52 17.76
N ARG A 40 -2.89 20.70 17.38
CA ARG A 40 -3.38 20.45 16.02
C ARG A 40 -2.68 21.32 14.97
N ARG A 41 -2.40 22.58 15.29
CA ARG A 41 -1.60 23.45 14.41
C ARG A 41 -0.18 22.88 14.27
N ARG A 42 0.53 22.64 15.38
CA ARG A 42 1.89 22.07 15.34
C ARG A 42 1.97 20.74 14.59
N SER A 43 1.06 19.80 14.85
CA SER A 43 1.01 18.50 14.16
C SER A 43 0.62 18.60 12.68
N ARG A 44 -0.09 19.67 12.28
CA ARG A 44 -0.42 19.93 10.87
C ARG A 44 0.80 20.41 10.07
N TRP A 45 1.77 21.05 10.73
CA TRP A 45 2.98 21.57 10.10
C TRP A 45 4.19 20.63 10.24
N TYR A 46 4.22 19.78 11.28
CA TYR A 46 5.24 18.75 11.38
C TYR A 46 4.92 17.60 10.43
N VAL A 47 5.52 17.66 9.26
CA VAL A 47 5.74 16.50 8.42
C VAL A 47 7.20 16.16 8.58
N GLY A 48 7.50 15.06 9.28
CA GLY A 48 8.87 14.56 9.44
C GLY A 48 9.56 14.36 8.09
N SER A 49 10.85 14.02 8.13
CA SER A 49 11.61 13.82 6.91
C SER A 49 10.97 12.78 5.98
N ARG A 50 11.09 13.02 4.67
CA ARG A 50 10.54 12.18 3.61
C ARG A 50 11.58 11.89 2.56
N ILE A 51 11.39 10.83 1.80
CA ILE A 51 12.18 10.54 0.60
C ILE A 51 11.53 11.21 -0.61
N CYS A 52 12.29 11.99 -1.37
CA CYS A 52 11.84 12.60 -2.62
C CYS A 52 11.59 11.51 -3.66
N LEU A 53 10.40 11.51 -4.29
CA LEU A 53 10.08 10.51 -5.31
C LEU A 53 11.02 10.55 -6.52
N LEU A 54 11.53 11.73 -6.90
CA LEU A 54 12.33 11.86 -8.13
C LEU A 54 13.80 11.54 -7.92
N CYS A 55 14.43 12.09 -6.86
CA CYS A 55 15.87 11.89 -6.63
C CYS A 55 16.19 10.89 -5.53
N LYS A 56 15.18 10.30 -4.87
CA LYS A 56 15.33 9.28 -3.81
C LYS A 56 16.16 9.73 -2.59
N LYS A 57 16.43 11.03 -2.47
CA LYS A 57 17.11 11.65 -1.34
C LYS A 57 16.11 12.15 -0.31
N GLU A 58 16.51 12.12 0.95
CA GLU A 58 15.76 12.68 2.06
C GLU A 58 15.57 14.20 1.93
N PHE A 59 14.44 14.71 2.42
CA PHE A 59 14.12 16.13 2.51
C PHE A 59 13.09 16.41 3.58
N GLU A 60 13.08 17.66 4.08
CA GLU A 60 12.07 18.14 5.01
C GLU A 60 10.93 18.82 4.24
N PRO A 61 9.73 18.22 4.19
CA PRO A 61 8.59 18.79 3.50
C PRO A 61 8.03 20.04 4.21
N LYS A 62 7.89 21.14 3.48
CA LYS A 62 7.18 22.37 3.88
C LYS A 62 5.65 22.23 3.85
N ARG A 63 5.11 21.19 3.19
CA ARG A 63 3.67 20.93 3.06
C ARG A 63 3.36 19.45 3.23
N LYS A 64 2.17 19.14 3.76
CA LYS A 64 1.74 17.77 4.08
C LYS A 64 1.70 16.81 2.88
N ASP A 65 1.49 17.33 1.68
CA ASP A 65 1.33 16.62 0.42
C ASP A 65 2.62 16.64 -0.42
N ALA A 66 3.69 17.29 0.06
CA ALA A 66 4.96 17.35 -0.64
C ALA A 66 5.55 15.95 -0.80
N CYS A 67 5.72 15.56 -2.06
CA CYS A 67 6.20 14.24 -2.47
C CYS A 67 7.55 14.31 -3.22
N ILE A 68 8.02 15.53 -3.50
CA ILE A 68 9.36 15.78 -4.05
C ILE A 68 10.07 16.85 -3.21
N CYS A 69 11.39 16.86 -3.28
CA CYS A 69 12.22 17.88 -2.63
C CYS A 69 12.20 19.20 -3.42
N TYR A 70 12.87 20.22 -2.86
CA TYR A 70 12.87 21.57 -3.41
C TYR A 70 14.03 21.91 -4.34
N ARG A 71 14.91 20.95 -4.67
CA ARG A 71 16.03 21.16 -5.61
C ARG A 71 15.52 21.46 -7.01
N ASP A 72 16.16 22.40 -7.71
CA ASP A 72 15.76 22.82 -9.06
C ASP A 72 15.76 21.65 -10.05
N SER A 73 16.74 20.75 -9.92
CA SER A 73 16.82 19.52 -10.72
C SER A 73 15.58 18.62 -10.61
N CYS A 74 14.88 18.63 -9.47
CA CYS A 74 13.66 17.87 -9.24
C CYS A 74 12.42 18.69 -9.62
N ARG A 75 12.38 19.98 -9.27
CA ARG A 75 11.28 20.88 -9.63
C ARG A 75 11.11 21.00 -11.14
N ALA A 76 12.20 21.15 -11.88
CA ALA A 76 12.19 21.22 -13.35
C ALA A 76 11.62 19.95 -14.00
N LYS A 77 11.66 18.81 -13.29
CA LYS A 77 11.14 17.51 -13.77
C LYS A 77 9.75 17.20 -13.21
N ASP A 78 9.17 18.03 -12.34
CA ASP A 78 7.98 17.72 -11.55
C ASP A 78 6.68 17.76 -12.35
N THR A 79 6.46 16.72 -13.13
CA THR A 79 5.24 16.51 -13.90
C THR A 79 4.40 15.36 -13.34
N PRO A 80 3.07 15.33 -13.53
CA PRO A 80 2.25 14.18 -13.17
C PRO A 80 2.81 12.86 -13.71
N LYS A 81 3.29 12.86 -14.96
CA LYS A 81 3.91 11.70 -15.62
C LYS A 81 5.20 11.25 -14.92
N SER A 82 6.09 12.18 -14.59
CA SER A 82 7.32 11.85 -13.85
C SER A 82 7.04 11.24 -12.48
N ARG A 83 6.06 11.77 -11.75
CA ARG A 83 5.66 11.28 -10.43
C ARG A 83 5.03 9.89 -10.53
N ALA A 84 4.18 9.66 -11.54
CA ALA A 84 3.58 8.34 -11.78
C ALA A 84 4.66 7.30 -12.11
N LYS A 85 5.62 7.64 -12.98
CA LYS A 85 6.77 6.77 -13.31
C LYS A 85 7.60 6.44 -12.06
N ALA A 86 7.96 7.45 -11.28
CA ALA A 86 8.72 7.26 -10.04
C ALA A 86 7.98 6.38 -9.01
N ARG A 87 6.66 6.53 -8.88
CA ARG A 87 5.82 5.66 -8.02
C ARG A 87 5.83 4.22 -8.50
N ALA A 88 5.65 4.00 -9.80
CA ALA A 88 5.66 2.66 -10.38
C ALA A 88 7.00 1.96 -10.13
N GLU A 89 8.12 2.68 -10.30
CA GLU A 89 9.45 2.18 -10.00
C GLU A 89 9.63 1.86 -8.51
N ALA A 90 9.19 2.75 -7.62
CA ALA A 90 9.26 2.51 -6.17
C ALA A 90 8.40 1.32 -5.73
N ASN A 91 7.20 1.17 -6.29
CA ASN A 91 6.32 0.02 -6.04
C ASN A 91 6.99 -1.28 -6.50
N LYS A 92 7.59 -1.28 -7.70
CA LYS A 92 8.30 -2.44 -8.25
C LYS A 92 9.41 -2.91 -7.30
N ILE A 93 10.28 -1.98 -6.87
CA ILE A 93 11.39 -2.29 -5.95
C ILE A 93 10.85 -2.80 -4.59
N GLY A 94 9.78 -2.18 -4.08
CA GLY A 94 9.15 -2.59 -2.83
C GLY A 94 8.61 -4.01 -2.88
N TRP A 95 7.92 -4.37 -3.97
CA TRP A 95 7.41 -5.72 -4.18
C TRP A 95 8.52 -6.74 -4.42
N GLU A 96 9.52 -6.41 -5.25
CA GLU A 96 10.68 -7.28 -5.48
C GLU A 96 11.35 -7.69 -4.17
N LYS A 97 11.54 -6.73 -3.26
CA LYS A 97 12.09 -7.00 -1.93
C LYS A 97 11.21 -7.96 -1.12
N ILE A 98 9.91 -7.69 -1.02
CA ILE A 98 8.95 -8.52 -0.26
C ILE A 98 8.91 -9.95 -0.81
N ILE A 99 8.89 -10.10 -2.13
CA ILE A 99 8.81 -11.39 -2.80
C ILE A 99 10.07 -12.23 -2.56
N ILE A 100 11.25 -11.59 -2.59
CA ILE A 100 12.53 -12.24 -2.26
C ILE A 100 12.55 -12.64 -0.79
N GLU A 101 12.13 -11.76 0.13
CA GLU A 101 12.05 -12.06 1.57
C GLU A 101 11.12 -13.24 1.87
N LYS A 102 10.04 -13.39 1.10
CA LYS A 102 9.12 -14.54 1.18
C LYS A 102 9.60 -15.80 0.45
N GLY A 103 10.77 -15.77 -0.20
CA GLY A 103 11.30 -16.91 -0.97
C GLY A 103 10.50 -17.24 -2.24
N MET A 104 9.67 -16.31 -2.70
CA MET A 104 8.78 -16.45 -3.85
C MET A 104 9.42 -15.98 -5.17
N ASN A 105 10.76 -15.85 -5.20
CA ASN A 105 11.55 -15.45 -6.36
C ASN A 105 11.96 -16.63 -7.26
N LYS A 106 11.38 -17.82 -7.04
CA LYS A 106 11.59 -19.03 -7.83
C LYS A 106 10.27 -19.76 -8.04
N CYS A 107 10.20 -20.58 -9.09
CA CYS A 107 9.07 -21.48 -9.29
C CYS A 107 9.04 -22.54 -8.19
N SER A 108 7.91 -22.68 -7.51
CA SER A 108 7.69 -23.66 -6.45
C SER A 108 7.56 -25.09 -6.99
N ASN A 109 7.16 -25.24 -8.26
CA ASN A 109 7.02 -26.55 -8.91
C ASN A 109 8.34 -27.05 -9.51
N CYS A 110 8.96 -26.29 -10.42
CA CYS A 110 10.14 -26.72 -11.17
C CYS A 110 11.47 -26.07 -10.72
N GLY A 111 11.44 -25.19 -9.71
CA GLY A 111 12.65 -24.54 -9.19
C GLY A 111 13.24 -23.42 -10.05
N TYR A 112 12.65 -23.09 -11.21
CA TYR A 112 13.16 -22.04 -12.10
C TYR A 112 13.39 -20.72 -11.36
N ASN A 113 14.60 -20.17 -11.45
CA ASN A 113 15.02 -18.95 -10.74
C ASN A 113 15.93 -18.02 -11.57
N LYS A 114 16.06 -18.27 -12.89
CA LYS A 114 17.01 -17.53 -13.74
C LYS A 114 16.56 -16.10 -14.05
N TYR A 115 15.26 -15.90 -14.25
CA TYR A 115 14.69 -14.58 -14.55
C TYR A 115 13.38 -14.39 -13.80
N PHE A 116 13.35 -13.43 -12.88
CA PHE A 116 12.17 -13.19 -12.04
C PHE A 116 10.93 -12.79 -12.85
N GLY A 117 11.09 -12.12 -13.99
CA GLY A 117 9.97 -11.64 -14.81
C GLY A 117 9.12 -12.73 -15.51
N VAL A 118 9.48 -14.01 -15.40
CA VAL A 118 8.62 -15.13 -15.83
C VAL A 118 7.95 -15.86 -14.68
N ILE A 119 8.12 -15.38 -13.45
CA ILE A 119 7.40 -15.88 -12.28
C ILE A 119 6.07 -15.16 -12.18
N ASP A 120 4.99 -15.94 -12.16
CA ASP A 120 3.63 -15.53 -11.92
C ASP A 120 3.14 -16.06 -10.57
N PHE A 121 2.14 -15.40 -10.00
CA PHE A 121 1.52 -15.77 -8.74
C PHE A 121 0.17 -16.42 -8.99
N HIS A 122 0.05 -17.68 -8.59
CA HIS A 122 -1.14 -18.48 -8.75
C HIS A 122 -1.88 -18.61 -7.41
N HIS A 123 -3.17 -18.29 -7.36
CA HIS A 123 -3.95 -18.41 -6.12
C HIS A 123 -4.28 -19.86 -5.83
N VAL A 124 -4.00 -20.34 -4.61
CA VAL A 124 -4.25 -21.74 -4.22
C VAL A 124 -5.74 -22.01 -3.96
N ASP A 125 -6.49 -21.01 -3.47
CA ASP A 125 -7.93 -21.11 -3.21
C ASP A 125 -8.72 -20.16 -4.10
N SER A 126 -9.23 -20.66 -5.23
CA SER A 126 -10.02 -19.90 -6.21
C SER A 126 -11.49 -19.66 -5.82
N LYS A 127 -11.89 -19.99 -4.58
CA LYS A 127 -13.29 -19.87 -4.09
C LYS A 127 -13.75 -18.43 -3.79
N GLY A 128 -12.93 -17.42 -4.04
CA GLY A 128 -13.29 -16.01 -3.94
C GLY A 128 -13.07 -15.27 -5.26
N SER A 129 -13.72 -14.12 -5.43
CA SER A 129 -13.41 -13.17 -6.52
C SER A 129 -11.89 -12.96 -6.56
N SER A 130 -11.23 -13.52 -7.56
CA SER A 130 -9.79 -13.41 -7.73
C SER A 130 -9.47 -11.97 -8.11
N ASP A 131 -9.24 -11.12 -7.11
CA ASP A 131 -8.54 -9.88 -7.34
C ASP A 131 -7.24 -10.26 -8.05
N LEU A 132 -7.08 -9.78 -9.28
CA LEU A 132 -5.92 -10.12 -10.09
C LEU A 132 -4.67 -9.71 -9.32
N ILE A 133 -3.92 -10.68 -8.78
CA ILE A 133 -2.65 -10.43 -8.08
C ILE A 133 -1.70 -9.60 -8.97
N SER A 134 -1.82 -9.76 -10.30
CA SER A 134 -1.12 -8.96 -11.31
C SER A 134 -1.46 -7.46 -11.28
N TYR A 135 -2.62 -7.06 -10.74
CA TYR A 135 -2.99 -5.68 -10.45
C TYR A 135 -2.47 -5.23 -9.08
N ILE A 136 -2.54 -6.10 -8.07
CA ILE A 136 -2.07 -5.83 -6.71
C ILE A 136 -0.58 -5.46 -6.68
N ILE A 137 0.25 -6.21 -7.39
CA ILE A 137 1.72 -6.01 -7.44
C ILE A 137 2.14 -4.73 -8.20
N LYS A 138 1.22 -4.07 -8.91
CA LYS A 138 1.46 -2.74 -9.53
C LYS A 138 1.20 -1.59 -8.56
N CYS A 139 0.49 -1.86 -7.48
CA CYS A 139 0.13 -0.88 -6.46
C CYS A 139 1.19 -0.81 -5.35
N ILE A 140 1.04 0.13 -4.41
CA ILE A 140 1.92 0.23 -3.24
C ILE A 140 1.81 -1.05 -2.40
N PRO A 141 2.90 -1.68 -1.95
CA PRO A 141 2.83 -2.80 -1.02
C PRO A 141 2.24 -2.31 0.31
N THR A 142 1.10 -2.87 0.69
CA THR A 142 0.43 -2.62 1.98
C THR A 142 0.25 -3.96 2.69
N PRO A 143 0.13 -3.99 4.03
CA PRO A 143 -0.06 -5.25 4.77
C PRO A 143 -1.16 -6.13 4.16
N LYS A 144 -2.35 -5.56 3.93
CA LYS A 144 -3.47 -6.25 3.27
C LYS A 144 -3.11 -6.89 1.92
N ARG A 145 -2.30 -6.21 1.10
CA ARG A 145 -1.90 -6.73 -0.22
C ARG A 145 -0.84 -7.82 -0.10
N VAL A 146 0.02 -7.73 0.91
CA VAL A 146 0.99 -8.77 1.25
C VAL A 146 0.25 -10.01 1.75
N ASP A 147 -0.82 -9.84 2.53
CA ASP A 147 -1.68 -10.95 2.96
C ASP A 147 -2.37 -11.65 1.76
N GLU A 148 -2.73 -10.91 0.70
CA GLU A 148 -3.23 -11.52 -0.55
C GLU A 148 -2.13 -12.30 -1.29
N LEU A 149 -0.88 -11.80 -1.29
CA LEU A 149 0.25 -12.52 -1.87
C LEU A 149 0.51 -13.86 -1.15
N ASP A 150 0.25 -13.93 0.16
CA ASP A 150 0.42 -15.15 0.97
C ASP A 150 -0.58 -16.26 0.63
N LYS A 151 -1.66 -15.94 -0.10
CA LYS A 151 -2.60 -16.92 -0.64
C LYS A 151 -2.16 -17.49 -2.00
N CYS A 152 -1.03 -17.01 -2.51
CA CYS A 152 -0.51 -17.39 -3.82
C CYS A 152 0.71 -18.30 -3.71
N VAL A 153 0.93 -19.12 -4.73
CA VAL A 153 2.19 -19.83 -4.99
C VAL A 153 2.91 -19.20 -6.17
N ALA A 154 4.24 -19.08 -6.07
CA ALA A 154 5.08 -18.59 -7.15
C ALA A 154 5.34 -19.72 -8.15
N LEU A 155 4.94 -19.54 -9.40
CA LEU A 155 5.12 -20.51 -10.48
C LEU A 155 5.75 -19.82 -11.70
N CYS A 156 6.58 -20.52 -12.46
CA CYS A 156 6.98 -19.99 -13.76
C CYS A 156 5.80 -20.01 -14.73
N ALA A 157 5.84 -19.18 -15.77
CA ALA A 157 4.77 -19.06 -16.75
C ALA A 157 4.28 -20.39 -17.35
N ASN A 158 5.15 -21.40 -17.48
CA ASN A 158 4.77 -22.74 -17.95
C ASN A 158 3.97 -23.50 -16.90
N CYS A 159 4.54 -23.70 -15.70
CA CYS A 159 3.85 -24.41 -14.61
C CYS A 159 2.58 -23.70 -14.18
N HIS A 160 2.53 -22.37 -14.28
CA HIS A 160 1.33 -21.59 -14.01
C HIS A 160 0.20 -21.92 -14.99
N ARG A 161 0.50 -22.04 -16.29
CA ARG A 161 -0.47 -22.44 -17.32
C ARG A 161 -0.93 -23.88 -17.13
N GLU A 162 -0.01 -24.80 -16.87
CA GLU A 162 -0.33 -26.20 -16.55
C GLU A 162 -1.31 -26.28 -15.39
N LYS A 163 -1.04 -25.51 -14.31
CA LYS A 163 -1.91 -25.47 -13.14
C LYS A 163 -3.32 -24.98 -13.47
N HIS A 164 -3.45 -23.93 -14.29
CA HIS A 164 -4.77 -23.46 -14.74
C HIS A 164 -5.54 -24.50 -15.58
N ILE A 165 -4.82 -25.31 -16.37
CA ILE A 165 -5.40 -26.40 -17.16
C ILE A 165 -5.90 -27.51 -16.23
N GLU A 166 -5.09 -27.92 -15.25
CA GLU A 166 -5.47 -28.93 -14.24
C GLU A 166 -6.70 -28.52 -13.44
N GLU A 167 -6.81 -27.23 -13.10
CA GLU A 167 -7.94 -26.69 -12.33
C GLU A 167 -9.20 -26.44 -13.18
N GLY A 168 -9.13 -26.63 -14.51
CA GLY A 168 -10.25 -26.37 -15.41
C GLY A 168 -10.69 -24.90 -15.47
N THR A 169 -9.80 -23.97 -15.07
CA THR A 169 -10.09 -22.53 -15.02
C THR A 169 -9.93 -21.83 -16.38
N VAL A 170 -9.43 -22.56 -17.39
CA VAL A 170 -9.41 -22.16 -18.80
C VAL A 170 -10.52 -22.90 -19.57
N GLY A 171 -11.32 -22.16 -20.34
CA GLY A 171 -12.37 -22.76 -21.17
C GLY A 171 -11.77 -23.55 -22.34
N ASN A 172 -12.22 -24.79 -22.51
CA ASN A 172 -11.78 -25.68 -23.58
C ASN A 172 -12.84 -25.67 -24.72
N PHE A 173 -12.55 -25.01 -25.83
CA PHE A 173 -13.31 -25.16 -27.07
C PHE A 173 -12.35 -25.76 -28.11
N ASN A 174 -12.60 -27.01 -28.51
CA ASN A 174 -11.87 -27.72 -29.57
C ASN A 174 -10.33 -27.60 -29.50
N GLY A 175 -9.74 -27.75 -28.31
CA GLY A 175 -8.28 -27.79 -28.17
C GLY A 175 -7.56 -26.45 -28.32
N ILE A 176 -8.29 -25.33 -28.30
CA ILE A 176 -7.70 -23.98 -28.27
C ILE A 176 -7.94 -23.37 -26.88
N TYR A 177 -6.86 -23.14 -26.13
CA TYR A 177 -6.90 -22.55 -24.79
C TYR A 177 -7.12 -21.03 -24.88
N TYR A 178 -8.23 -20.52 -24.34
CA TYR A 178 -8.48 -19.08 -24.21
C TYR A 178 -8.53 -18.64 -22.73
N ASN A 179 -7.98 -17.46 -22.44
CA ASN A 179 -8.09 -16.81 -21.14
C ASN A 179 -9.56 -16.58 -20.79
N GLY A 180 -10.04 -17.28 -19.77
CA GLY A 180 -11.43 -17.30 -19.30
C GLY A 180 -11.92 -15.96 -18.76
N TYR A 181 -12.20 -15.00 -19.65
CA TYR A 181 -13.22 -14.01 -19.37
C TYR A 181 -14.55 -14.62 -19.78
N LYS A 182 -15.43 -14.90 -18.82
CA LYS A 182 -16.83 -15.29 -19.05
C LYS A 182 -17.58 -14.21 -19.84
N LYS A 183 -17.32 -14.08 -21.15
CA LYS A 183 -18.31 -13.49 -22.06
C LYS A 183 -19.38 -14.56 -22.24
N LYS A 184 -20.59 -14.29 -21.76
CA LYS A 184 -21.78 -15.01 -22.23
C LYS A 184 -21.75 -14.98 -23.76
N LEU A 185 -21.42 -16.09 -24.40
CA LEU A 185 -21.68 -16.26 -25.82
C LEU A 185 -23.19 -16.16 -25.98
N SER A 186 -23.64 -15.15 -26.71
CA SER A 186 -25.03 -15.01 -27.14
C SER A 186 -25.43 -16.24 -27.97
N PRO A 187 -26.69 -16.71 -27.89
CA PRO A 187 -27.11 -17.92 -28.58
C PRO A 187 -27.02 -17.77 -30.11
N SER A 188 -26.36 -18.72 -30.74
CA SER A 188 -26.56 -19.21 -32.12
C SER A 188 -26.66 -18.17 -33.25
N LEU A 189 -25.55 -17.97 -33.98
CA LEU A 189 -25.63 -17.68 -35.41
C LEU A 189 -25.89 -19.00 -36.15
N ASN A 190 -27.15 -19.19 -36.54
CA ASN A 190 -27.55 -20.22 -37.51
C ASN A 190 -26.84 -19.96 -38.84
N LEU A 191 -25.79 -20.71 -39.14
CA LEU A 191 -25.35 -20.92 -40.52
C LEU A 191 -26.23 -22.03 -41.10
N LYS A 192 -27.28 -21.62 -41.81
CA LYS A 192 -28.01 -22.52 -42.70
C LYS A 192 -27.06 -22.92 -43.85
N GLY A 193 -26.96 -24.22 -44.08
CA GLY A 193 -26.43 -24.77 -45.33
C GLY A 193 -27.38 -24.55 -46.50
#